data_AF-M3Y691-F1
#
_entry.id   AF-M3Y691-F1
#
_cell.length_a   1.000
_cell.length_b   1.000
_cell.length_c   1.000
_cell.angle_alpha   90.00
_cell.angle_beta   90.00
_cell.angle_gamma   90.00
#
_symmetry.space_group_name_H-M   'P 1'
#
loop_
_entity.id
_entity.type
_entity.pdbx_description
1 polymer ?
#
loop_
_entity_poly.entity_id
_entity_poly.type
_entity_poly.pdbx_seq_one_letter_code
_entity_poly.pdbx_strand_id
1 'polypeptide(L)'
;MRVAGAAKLVVAVAVFLLTFYVISQVFEIKMDASLGNLFARSALDTAARSTKPPRYKCGISKACPEKHFAFKMASGAANVVGPKICLEDNVLMSGVKNNVGRGINVALVNGKTGEVLDTKYFDMWGGDVAPFIEFLKSIQDGTIVLMGTYDDGATKLNDEARRLIAELGSTSITNLGFRDNWVFCGGKGIKTKSPFEQHIKNNKDTNKYEGWPEVVEMEGCIPQKQD
;
A
#
# COMPACT_ATOMS: atom_id res chain seq x y z
N MET A 1 -10.59 30.85 -90.39
CA MET A 1 -10.94 29.85 -89.34
C MET A 1 -9.87 29.84 -88.22
N ARG A 2 -9.82 30.84 -87.32
CA ARG A 2 -8.88 30.81 -86.15
C ARG A 2 -9.43 31.45 -84.86
N VAL A 3 -10.44 32.31 -84.94
CA VAL A 3 -11.00 33.02 -83.76
C VAL A 3 -11.89 32.13 -82.89
N ALA A 4 -12.66 31.21 -83.51
CA ALA A 4 -13.57 30.33 -82.78
C ALA A 4 -12.85 29.29 -81.89
N GLY A 5 -11.62 28.91 -82.23
CA GLY A 5 -10.81 27.98 -81.42
C GLY A 5 -10.23 28.66 -80.17
N ALA A 6 -9.74 29.90 -80.32
CA ALA A 6 -9.21 30.68 -79.21
C ALA A 6 -10.30 31.03 -78.18
N ALA A 7 -11.50 31.41 -78.64
CA ALA A 7 -12.62 31.69 -77.73
C ALA A 7 -13.05 30.46 -76.92
N LYS A 8 -13.10 29.27 -77.54
CA LYS A 8 -13.42 28.02 -76.84
C LYS A 8 -12.35 27.63 -75.81
N LEU A 9 -11.08 27.90 -76.11
CA LEU A 9 -9.98 27.64 -75.18
C LEU A 9 -10.06 28.57 -73.95
N VAL A 10 -10.34 29.86 -74.15
CA VAL A 10 -10.50 30.82 -73.05
C VAL A 10 -11.68 30.44 -72.14
N VAL A 11 -12.81 30.05 -72.73
CA VAL A 11 -13.97 29.57 -71.95
C VAL A 11 -13.63 28.29 -71.18
N ALA A 12 -12.93 27.33 -71.79
CA ALA A 12 -12.53 26.11 -71.10
C ALA A 12 -11.60 26.36 -69.91
N VAL A 13 -10.63 27.28 -70.07
CA VAL A 13 -9.72 27.67 -68.98
C VAL A 13 -10.47 28.40 -67.87
N ALA A 14 -11.40 29.30 -68.21
CA ALA A 14 -12.21 30.00 -67.21
C ALA A 14 -13.10 29.06 -66.41
N VAL A 15 -13.71 28.07 -67.07
CA VAL A 15 -14.51 27.03 -66.40
C VAL A 15 -13.64 26.17 -65.49
N PHE A 16 -12.44 25.79 -65.93
CA PHE A 16 -11.50 25.00 -65.10
C PHE A 16 -11.04 25.76 -63.85
N LEU A 17 -10.77 27.06 -63.97
CA LEU A 17 -10.39 27.89 -62.82
C LEU A 17 -11.54 28.07 -61.83
N LEU A 18 -12.77 28.25 -62.34
CA LEU A 18 -13.97 28.32 -61.51
C LEU A 18 -14.26 27.01 -60.77
N THR A 19 -14.15 25.86 -61.45
CA THR A 19 -14.35 24.57 -60.80
C THR A 19 -13.27 24.29 -59.76
N PHE A 20 -12.01 24.63 -60.06
CA PHE A 20 -10.92 24.50 -59.08
C PHE A 20 -11.16 25.38 -57.85
N TYR A 21 -11.57 26.65 -58.04
CA TYR A 21 -11.88 27.55 -56.93
C TYR A 21 -13.03 27.03 -56.04
N VAL A 22 -14.11 26.53 -56.64
CA VAL A 22 -15.23 25.96 -55.89
C VAL A 22 -14.80 24.69 -55.14
N ILE A 23 -13.98 23.84 -55.75
CA ILE A 23 -13.45 22.63 -55.09
C ILE A 23 -12.57 23.02 -53.90
N SER A 24 -11.70 24.02 -54.03
CA SER A 24 -10.85 24.50 -52.93
C SER A 24 -11.68 25.04 -51.76
N GLN A 25 -12.72 25.84 -52.02
CA GLN A 25 -13.61 26.36 -50.98
C GLN A 25 -14.38 25.25 -50.25
N VAL A 26 -14.89 24.26 -51.00
CA VAL A 26 -15.59 23.10 -50.40
C VAL A 26 -14.64 22.21 -49.59
N PHE A 27 -13.39 22.09 -50.02
CA PHE A 27 -12.37 21.31 -49.31
C PHE A 27 -11.96 21.97 -47.99
N GLU A 28 -11.78 23.31 -47.97
CA GLU A 28 -11.53 24.05 -46.73
C GLU A 28 -12.69 23.94 -45.73
N ILE A 29 -13.94 24.08 -46.19
CA ILE A 29 -15.13 23.95 -45.32
C ILE A 29 -15.27 22.53 -44.75
N LYS A 30 -14.99 21.49 -45.55
CA LYS A 30 -15.02 20.10 -45.07
C LYS A 30 -13.86 19.80 -44.11
N MET A 31 -12.70 20.38 -44.34
CA MET A 31 -11.54 20.26 -43.45
C MET A 31 -11.85 20.86 -42.08
N ASP A 32 -12.37 22.09 -42.00
CA ASP A 32 -12.73 22.74 -40.73
C ASP A 32 -13.85 22.00 -39.98
N ALA A 33 -14.88 21.51 -40.68
CA ALA A 33 -15.95 20.74 -40.06
C ALA A 33 -15.47 19.37 -39.55
N SER A 34 -14.55 18.71 -40.27
CA SER A 34 -13.95 17.42 -39.88
C SER A 34 -12.97 17.59 -38.72
N LEU A 35 -12.13 18.63 -38.75
CA LEU A 35 -11.21 18.98 -37.67
C LEU A 35 -12.00 19.36 -36.40
N GLY A 36 -13.02 20.20 -36.54
CA GLY A 36 -13.90 20.61 -35.44
C GLY A 36 -14.62 19.43 -34.78
N ASN A 37 -15.12 18.47 -35.58
CA ASN A 37 -15.73 17.24 -35.05
C ASN A 37 -14.72 16.26 -34.43
N LEU A 38 -13.45 16.26 -34.87
CA LEU A 38 -12.37 15.50 -34.25
C LEU A 38 -11.94 16.10 -32.90
N PHE A 39 -11.79 17.43 -32.82
CA PHE A 39 -11.43 18.13 -31.59
C PHE A 39 -12.58 18.17 -30.56
N ALA A 40 -13.83 18.27 -31.01
CA ALA A 40 -14.99 18.18 -30.12
C ALA A 40 -15.15 16.79 -29.48
N ARG A 41 -14.73 15.72 -30.18
CA ARG A 41 -14.70 14.36 -29.61
C ARG A 41 -13.56 14.18 -28.59
N SER A 42 -12.41 14.82 -28.78
CA SER A 42 -11.32 14.79 -27.79
C SER A 42 -11.59 15.66 -26.55
N ALA A 43 -12.37 16.73 -26.67
CA ALA A 43 -12.70 17.61 -25.55
C ALA A 43 -13.78 17.05 -24.61
N LEU A 44 -14.61 16.11 -25.07
CA LEU A 44 -15.65 15.47 -24.25
C LEU A 44 -15.17 14.25 -23.45
N ASP A 45 -13.96 13.77 -23.74
CA ASP A 45 -13.32 12.65 -23.01
C ASP A 45 -12.38 13.12 -21.88
N THR A 46 -12.41 14.41 -21.51
CA THR A 46 -11.61 14.91 -20.36
C THR A 46 -12.17 14.49 -18.99
N ALA A 47 -13.27 13.75 -18.95
CA ALA A 47 -13.59 12.90 -17.79
C ALA A 47 -12.80 11.59 -17.89
N ALA A 48 -11.47 11.68 -17.86
CA ALA A 48 -10.59 10.53 -17.78
C ALA A 48 -10.94 9.74 -16.51
N ARG A 49 -11.80 8.72 -16.65
CA ARG A 49 -11.95 7.67 -15.65
C ARG A 49 -10.55 7.09 -15.46
N SER A 50 -9.97 7.35 -14.29
CA SER A 50 -8.68 6.78 -13.90
C SER A 50 -8.70 5.28 -14.19
N THR A 51 -7.90 4.84 -15.16
CA THR A 51 -7.68 3.42 -15.46
C THR A 51 -6.85 2.72 -14.39
N LYS A 52 -6.29 3.48 -13.43
CA LYS A 52 -5.61 2.92 -12.27
C LYS A 52 -6.65 2.39 -11.28
N PRO A 53 -6.50 1.16 -10.78
CA PRO A 53 -7.36 0.66 -9.70
C PRO A 53 -7.32 1.64 -8.52
N PRO A 54 -8.45 1.82 -7.81
CA PRO A 54 -8.50 2.73 -6.66
C PRO A 54 -7.46 2.31 -5.63
N ARG A 55 -6.63 3.26 -5.21
CA ARG A 55 -5.65 3.05 -4.14
C ARG A 55 -6.33 3.29 -2.81
N TYR A 56 -6.40 2.26 -1.97
CA TYR A 56 -6.90 2.37 -0.60
C TYR A 56 -5.76 2.70 0.37
N LYS A 57 -6.13 3.15 1.58
CA LYS A 57 -5.18 3.48 2.67
C LYS A 57 -4.22 2.33 2.93
N CYS A 58 -2.94 2.61 3.10
CA CYS A 58 -1.86 1.63 3.24
C CYS A 58 -1.67 0.67 2.04
N GLY A 59 -2.37 0.89 0.92
CA GLY A 59 -2.32 -0.01 -0.23
C GLY A 59 -2.96 -1.38 0.05
N ILE A 60 -3.99 -1.40 0.90
CA ILE A 60 -4.82 -2.60 1.10
C ILE A 60 -5.69 -2.89 -0.13
N SER A 61 -6.16 -4.13 -0.25
CA SER A 61 -6.93 -4.62 -1.41
C SER A 61 -8.33 -4.02 -1.54
N LYS A 62 -8.97 -3.62 -0.44
CA LYS A 62 -10.34 -3.08 -0.40
C LYS A 62 -10.50 -2.01 0.67
N ALA A 63 -11.44 -1.09 0.52
CA ALA A 63 -11.74 -0.09 1.55
C ALA A 63 -12.22 -0.75 2.85
N CYS A 64 -11.82 -0.16 3.99
CA CYS A 64 -12.34 -0.56 5.29
C CYS A 64 -13.77 -0.02 5.51
N PRO A 65 -14.60 -0.74 6.29
CA PRO A 65 -15.90 -0.23 6.73
C PRO A 65 -15.75 1.05 7.57
N GLU A 66 -16.84 1.76 7.78
CA GLU A 66 -16.88 2.89 8.70
C GLU A 66 -16.42 2.49 10.11
N LYS A 67 -15.82 3.43 10.85
CA LYS A 67 -15.28 3.21 12.21
C LYS A 67 -14.26 2.08 12.29
N HIS A 68 -13.42 1.95 11.26
CA HIS A 68 -12.28 1.03 11.27
C HIS A 68 -11.01 1.74 10.80
N PHE A 69 -9.88 1.32 11.34
CA PHE A 69 -8.56 1.74 10.88
C PHE A 69 -7.97 0.72 9.92
N ALA A 70 -7.57 1.17 8.72
CA ALA A 70 -6.84 0.37 7.75
C ALA A 70 -5.39 0.17 8.19
N PHE A 71 -4.90 -1.06 8.18
CA PHE A 71 -3.49 -1.35 8.42
C PHE A 71 -2.93 -2.30 7.37
N LYS A 72 -1.62 -2.20 7.15
CA LYS A 72 -0.83 -3.18 6.41
C LYS A 72 0.54 -3.31 7.05
N MET A 73 0.98 -4.54 7.26
CA MET A 73 2.25 -4.83 7.87
C MET A 73 2.94 -6.02 7.23
N ALA A 74 4.27 -5.99 7.28
CA ALA A 74 5.16 -7.03 6.78
C ALA A 74 6.31 -7.23 7.77
N SER A 75 6.72 -8.48 7.98
CA SER A 75 7.95 -8.81 8.69
C SER A 75 9.18 -8.38 7.87
N GLY A 76 10.37 -8.52 8.47
CA GLY A 76 11.62 -8.35 7.74
C GLY A 76 11.90 -9.49 6.76
N ALA A 77 12.71 -9.21 5.76
CA ALA A 77 13.30 -10.21 4.87
C ALA A 77 14.73 -10.52 5.34
N ALA A 78 14.90 -11.70 5.93
CA ALA A 78 16.13 -12.09 6.61
C ALA A 78 16.63 -10.96 7.54
N ASN A 79 17.90 -10.58 7.40
CA ASN A 79 18.54 -9.46 8.10
C ASN A 79 18.81 -8.26 7.19
N VAL A 80 18.27 -8.22 5.95
CA VAL A 80 18.63 -7.21 4.94
C VAL A 80 17.55 -6.16 4.70
N VAL A 81 16.27 -6.53 4.81
CA VAL A 81 15.14 -5.61 4.67
C VAL A 81 14.35 -5.62 5.96
N GLY A 82 14.27 -4.47 6.63
CA GLY A 82 13.48 -4.32 7.84
C GLY A 82 11.97 -4.39 7.60
N PRO A 83 11.19 -4.62 8.66
CA PRO A 83 9.74 -4.73 8.58
C PRO A 83 9.11 -3.39 8.19
N LYS A 84 7.83 -3.46 7.81
CA LYS A 84 7.02 -2.27 7.49
C LYS A 84 5.71 -2.34 8.25
N ILE A 85 5.33 -1.27 8.93
CA ILE A 85 4.05 -1.13 9.63
C ILE A 85 3.39 0.17 9.16
N CYS A 86 2.20 0.06 8.58
CA CYS A 86 1.38 1.17 8.13
C CYS A 86 0.01 1.13 8.79
N LEU A 87 -0.49 2.29 9.22
CA LEU A 87 -1.84 2.48 9.73
C LEU A 87 -2.42 3.79 9.17
N GLU A 88 -3.65 3.74 8.66
CA GLU A 88 -4.37 4.91 8.12
C GLU A 88 -3.56 5.69 7.07
N ASP A 89 -2.87 4.96 6.18
CA ASP A 89 -1.94 5.47 5.15
C ASP A 89 -0.66 6.14 5.70
N ASN A 90 -0.46 6.12 7.02
CA ASN A 90 0.75 6.58 7.67
C ASN A 90 1.70 5.41 7.91
N VAL A 91 2.90 5.47 7.31
CA VAL A 91 3.96 4.51 7.60
C VAL A 91 4.57 4.84 8.97
N LEU A 92 4.27 3.99 9.95
CA LEU A 92 4.71 4.14 11.34
C LEU A 92 6.16 3.67 11.49
N MET A 93 6.46 2.49 10.94
CA MET A 93 7.80 1.89 10.98
C MET A 93 8.20 1.38 9.59
N SER A 94 9.43 1.67 9.16
CA SER A 94 10.00 1.05 7.96
C SER A 94 11.52 1.23 7.90
N GLY A 95 12.18 0.41 7.08
CA GLY A 95 13.60 0.59 6.76
C GLY A 95 13.93 2.00 6.23
N VAL A 96 13.06 2.57 5.39
CA VAL A 96 13.25 3.93 4.82
C VAL A 96 13.16 5.02 5.89
N LYS A 97 12.36 4.80 6.93
CA LYS A 97 12.26 5.72 8.09
C LYS A 97 13.42 5.58 9.08
N ASN A 98 14.32 4.61 8.87
CA ASN A 98 15.44 4.32 9.77
C ASN A 98 15.03 4.13 11.24
N ASN A 99 13.83 3.56 11.47
CA ASN A 99 13.29 3.35 12.81
C ASN A 99 12.91 1.88 13.08
N VAL A 100 13.54 0.96 12.36
CA VAL A 100 13.39 -0.49 12.53
C VAL A 100 14.74 -1.13 12.85
N GLY A 101 14.73 -2.21 13.60
CA GLY A 101 15.94 -2.93 14.01
C GLY A 101 15.67 -4.42 14.24
N ARG A 102 16.74 -5.21 14.36
CA ARG A 102 16.65 -6.65 14.68
C ARG A 102 15.78 -6.87 15.93
N GLY A 103 15.01 -7.95 15.92
CA GLY A 103 14.12 -8.30 17.02
C GLY A 103 12.65 -8.04 16.73
N ILE A 104 11.91 -7.66 17.76
CA ILE A 104 10.48 -7.34 17.64
C ILE A 104 10.33 -5.82 17.53
N ASN A 105 9.72 -5.37 16.43
CA ASN A 105 9.42 -3.98 16.14
C ASN A 105 7.96 -3.71 16.51
N VAL A 106 7.70 -2.72 17.36
CA VAL A 106 6.39 -2.43 17.96
C VAL A 106 5.96 -1.00 17.67
N ALA A 107 4.74 -0.83 17.18
CA ALA A 107 4.04 0.44 17.10
C ALA A 107 2.81 0.42 18.03
N LEU A 108 2.70 1.44 18.87
CA LEU A 108 1.57 1.67 19.76
C LEU A 108 0.71 2.79 19.20
N VAL A 109 -0.60 2.58 19.16
CA VAL A 109 -1.55 3.53 18.60
C VAL A 109 -2.77 3.67 19.52
N ASN A 110 -3.27 4.89 19.67
CA ASN A 110 -4.50 5.14 20.39
C ASN A 110 -5.69 4.49 19.66
N GLY A 111 -6.38 3.54 20.30
CA GLY A 111 -7.47 2.80 19.68
C GLY A 111 -8.76 3.60 19.43
N LYS A 112 -8.86 4.84 19.93
CA LYS A 112 -9.95 5.76 19.62
C LYS A 112 -9.62 6.71 18.47
N THR A 113 -8.42 7.31 18.48
CA THR A 113 -8.07 8.37 17.50
C THR A 113 -7.27 7.85 16.31
N GLY A 114 -6.61 6.70 16.43
CA GLY A 114 -5.67 6.20 15.43
C GLY A 114 -4.31 6.90 15.44
N GLU A 115 -4.05 7.77 16.42
CA GLU A 115 -2.78 8.49 16.55
C GLU A 115 -1.68 7.61 17.14
N VAL A 116 -0.47 7.72 16.59
CA VAL A 116 0.71 7.04 17.11
C VAL A 116 1.04 7.56 18.51
N LEU A 117 1.26 6.62 19.43
CA LEU A 117 1.70 6.88 20.79
C LEU A 117 3.21 6.68 20.92
N ASP A 118 3.71 5.55 20.41
CA ASP A 118 5.15 5.26 20.40
C ASP A 118 5.53 4.24 19.32
N THR A 119 6.79 4.25 18.91
CA THR A 119 7.40 3.23 18.05
C THR A 119 8.76 2.85 18.60
N LYS A 120 9.00 1.56 18.83
CA LYS A 120 10.23 1.02 19.40
C LYS A 120 10.55 -0.34 18.78
N TYR A 121 11.80 -0.77 18.88
CA TYR A 121 12.19 -2.14 18.58
C TYR A 121 13.08 -2.69 19.69
N PHE A 122 13.05 -3.99 19.90
CA PHE A 122 13.78 -4.68 20.96
C PHE A 122 14.54 -5.86 20.39
N ASP A 123 15.86 -5.85 20.51
CA ASP A 123 16.75 -6.89 19.97
C ASP A 123 16.60 -8.21 20.75
N MET A 124 15.85 -9.16 20.18
CA MET A 124 15.60 -10.46 20.77
C MET A 124 16.67 -11.52 20.46
N TRP A 125 17.80 -11.11 19.87
CA TRP A 125 18.97 -11.97 19.66
C TRP A 125 20.12 -11.59 20.59
N GLY A 126 20.56 -10.33 20.51
CA GLY A 126 21.73 -9.82 21.25
C GLY A 126 21.39 -8.93 22.45
N GLY A 127 20.13 -8.53 22.60
CA GLY A 127 19.68 -7.59 23.65
C GLY A 127 19.22 -8.26 24.94
N ASP A 128 18.94 -7.43 25.94
CA ASP A 128 18.24 -7.83 27.16
C ASP A 128 16.71 -7.75 26.95
N VAL A 129 15.98 -8.70 27.51
CA VAL A 129 14.52 -8.76 27.45
C VAL A 129 13.86 -7.81 28.48
N ALA A 130 14.57 -7.43 29.55
CA ALA A 130 13.99 -6.61 30.63
C ALA A 130 13.38 -5.28 30.14
N PRO A 131 14.05 -4.46 29.29
CA PRO A 131 13.45 -3.23 28.76
C PRO A 131 12.18 -3.47 27.93
N PHE A 132 12.11 -4.62 27.24
CA PHE A 132 10.92 -4.98 26.47
C PHE A 132 9.75 -5.34 27.39
N ILE A 133 10.02 -6.05 28.48
CA ILE A 133 9.00 -6.38 29.50
C ILE A 133 8.45 -5.11 30.16
N GLU A 134 9.33 -4.18 30.55
CA GLU A 134 8.93 -2.88 31.11
C GLU A 134 8.05 -2.08 30.14
N PHE A 135 8.45 -2.04 28.87
CA PHE A 135 7.65 -1.43 27.81
C PHE A 135 6.26 -2.08 27.69
N LEU A 136 6.18 -3.41 27.63
CA LEU A 136 4.90 -4.14 27.53
C LEU A 136 3.97 -3.87 28.72
N LYS A 137 4.53 -3.77 29.94
CA LYS A 137 3.78 -3.45 31.16
C LYS A 137 3.24 -2.02 31.16
N SER A 138 3.93 -1.09 30.51
CA SER A 138 3.55 0.33 30.44
C SER A 138 2.36 0.62 29.49
N ILE A 139 2.02 -0.34 28.62
CA ILE A 139 0.96 -0.17 27.61
C ILE A 139 -0.40 0.02 28.29
N GLN A 140 -1.06 1.13 27.97
CA GLN A 140 -2.35 1.51 28.53
C GLN A 140 -3.52 0.78 27.84
N ASP A 141 -4.60 0.53 28.58
CA ASP A 141 -5.82 -0.10 28.07
C ASP A 141 -6.43 0.68 26.89
N GLY A 142 -6.88 -0.04 25.85
CA GLY A 142 -7.39 0.55 24.62
C GLY A 142 -6.31 0.97 23.62
N THR A 143 -5.04 0.70 23.88
CA THR A 143 -3.95 0.86 22.91
C THR A 143 -3.97 -0.30 21.90
N ILE A 144 -3.94 0.03 20.61
CA ILE A 144 -3.67 -0.91 19.51
C ILE A 144 -2.16 -1.17 19.50
N VAL A 145 -1.78 -2.45 19.40
CA VAL A 145 -0.38 -2.88 19.42
C VAL A 145 -0.07 -3.65 18.15
N LEU A 146 0.77 -3.07 17.28
CA LEU A 146 1.24 -3.73 16.06
C LEU A 146 2.68 -4.20 16.27
N MET A 147 2.96 -5.48 16.03
CA MET A 147 4.28 -6.08 16.20
C MET A 147 4.72 -6.82 14.93
N GLY A 148 5.98 -6.64 14.52
CA GLY A 148 6.59 -7.38 13.40
C GLY A 148 8.03 -7.78 13.69
N THR A 149 8.41 -8.99 13.31
CA THR A 149 9.79 -9.48 13.50
C THR A 149 10.75 -8.97 12.43
N TYR A 150 12.02 -8.84 12.80
CA TYR A 150 13.14 -8.64 11.88
C TYR A 150 14.33 -9.50 12.31
N ASP A 151 14.87 -10.31 11.39
CA ASP A 151 15.95 -11.27 11.61
C ASP A 151 15.60 -12.36 12.64
N ASP A 152 15.69 -12.07 13.95
CA ASP A 152 15.29 -13.01 15.00
C ASP A 152 14.50 -12.30 16.12
N GLY A 153 13.27 -12.74 16.33
CA GLY A 153 12.35 -12.21 17.33
C GLY A 153 12.22 -13.07 18.60
N ALA A 154 12.96 -14.17 18.74
CA ALA A 154 12.59 -15.21 19.70
C ALA A 154 13.67 -15.61 20.72
N THR A 155 14.97 -15.51 20.40
CA THR A 155 16.03 -16.16 21.19
C THR A 155 16.10 -15.70 22.65
N LYS A 156 15.84 -14.41 22.90
CA LYS A 156 15.86 -13.80 24.24
C LYS A 156 14.48 -13.71 24.89
N LEU A 157 13.40 -14.14 24.21
CA LEU A 157 12.07 -14.14 24.81
C LEU A 157 11.99 -15.13 25.98
N ASN A 158 11.52 -14.65 27.13
CA ASN A 158 11.19 -15.48 28.29
C ASN A 158 9.67 -15.66 28.44
N ASP A 159 9.27 -16.49 29.41
CA ASP A 159 7.87 -16.81 29.66
C ASP A 159 7.04 -15.57 30.04
N GLU A 160 7.65 -14.61 30.73
CA GLU A 160 6.97 -13.37 31.10
C GLU A 160 6.63 -12.50 29.88
N ALA A 161 7.61 -12.27 28.99
CA ALA A 161 7.39 -11.52 27.76
C ALA A 161 6.35 -12.21 26.87
N ARG A 162 6.44 -13.54 26.72
CA ARG A 162 5.47 -14.34 25.95
C ARG A 162 4.06 -14.22 26.53
N ARG A 163 3.93 -14.31 27.86
CA ARG A 163 2.62 -14.15 28.54
C ARG A 163 2.05 -12.75 28.34
N LEU A 164 2.85 -11.70 28.49
CA LEU A 164 2.40 -10.32 28.31
C LEU A 164 1.90 -10.06 26.89
N ILE A 165 2.56 -10.62 25.88
CA ILE A 165 2.12 -10.50 24.47
C ILE A 165 0.88 -11.38 24.21
N ALA A 166 0.78 -12.55 24.84
CA ALA A 166 -0.41 -13.40 24.75
C ALA A 166 -1.65 -12.70 25.34
N GLU A 167 -1.49 -11.93 26.42
CA GLU A 167 -2.55 -11.09 27.00
C GLU A 167 -3.03 -9.97 26.05
N LEU A 168 -2.23 -9.59 25.04
CA LEU A 168 -2.63 -8.66 23.98
C LEU A 168 -3.44 -9.35 22.86
N GLY A 169 -3.64 -10.67 22.95
CA GLY A 169 -4.43 -11.48 22.03
C GLY A 169 -3.61 -12.39 21.10
N SER A 170 -2.28 -12.48 21.27
CA SER A 170 -1.42 -13.36 20.46
C SER A 170 -1.54 -14.82 20.88
N THR A 171 -1.54 -15.71 19.89
CA THR A 171 -1.45 -17.15 20.07
C THR A 171 -0.08 -17.69 19.65
N SER A 172 0.48 -17.17 18.55
CA SER A 172 1.76 -17.64 17.99
C SER A 172 2.94 -17.30 18.90
N ILE A 173 2.88 -16.23 19.69
CA ILE A 173 4.02 -15.81 20.54
C ILE A 173 4.44 -16.87 21.55
N THR A 174 3.51 -17.73 21.99
CA THR A 174 3.82 -18.84 22.92
C THR A 174 4.83 -19.83 22.34
N ASN A 175 4.82 -20.03 21.02
CA ASN A 175 5.65 -21.01 20.33
C ASN A 175 6.64 -20.38 19.34
N LEU A 176 6.74 -19.04 19.31
CA LEU A 176 7.61 -18.33 18.38
C LEU A 176 9.08 -18.74 18.61
N GLY A 177 9.72 -19.26 17.56
CA GLY A 177 11.07 -19.81 17.57
C GLY A 177 12.09 -18.97 16.79
N PHE A 178 13.34 -19.45 16.82
CA PHE A 178 14.48 -18.78 16.20
C PHE A 178 14.26 -18.47 14.71
N ARG A 179 14.32 -17.18 14.36
CA ARG A 179 14.10 -16.62 13.00
C ARG A 179 12.73 -16.91 12.39
N ASP A 180 11.76 -17.31 13.19
CA ASP A 180 10.38 -17.32 12.73
C ASP A 180 9.96 -15.91 12.34
N ASN A 181 9.27 -15.79 11.20
CA ASN A 181 8.67 -14.53 10.80
C ASN A 181 7.26 -14.43 11.36
N TRP A 182 6.94 -13.30 12.00
CA TRP A 182 5.67 -13.09 12.66
C TRP A 182 5.23 -11.63 12.55
N VAL A 183 3.94 -11.45 12.28
CA VAL A 183 3.25 -10.17 12.30
C VAL A 183 1.96 -10.31 13.09
N PHE A 184 1.69 -9.30 13.91
CA PHE A 184 0.59 -9.32 14.85
C PHE A 184 0.01 -7.94 15.06
N CYS A 185 -1.32 -7.86 15.10
CA CYS A 185 -2.03 -6.68 15.54
C CYS A 185 -2.99 -7.08 16.66
N GLY A 186 -2.70 -6.64 17.88
CA GLY A 186 -3.51 -6.89 19.07
C GLY A 186 -3.96 -5.61 19.75
N GLY A 187 -4.43 -5.74 20.98
CA GLY A 187 -4.83 -4.59 21.77
C GLY A 187 -4.80 -4.85 23.26
N LYS A 188 -4.41 -3.83 24.03
CA LYS A 188 -4.43 -3.91 25.49
C LYS A 188 -5.88 -3.89 25.98
N GLY A 189 -6.26 -4.90 26.76
CA GLY A 189 -7.61 -5.10 27.27
C GLY A 189 -8.51 -5.98 26.38
N ILE A 190 -7.97 -6.56 25.29
CA ILE A 190 -8.70 -7.54 24.48
C ILE A 190 -9.14 -8.74 25.33
N LYS A 191 -10.34 -9.26 25.08
CA LYS A 191 -10.89 -10.43 25.80
C LYS A 191 -10.86 -11.72 24.99
N THR A 192 -10.47 -11.62 23.73
CA THR A 192 -10.41 -12.72 22.77
C THR A 192 -9.04 -12.80 22.13
N LYS A 193 -8.78 -13.90 21.42
CA LYS A 193 -7.65 -13.98 20.50
C LYS A 193 -7.81 -12.93 19.41
N SER A 194 -6.70 -12.35 18.95
CA SER A 194 -6.74 -11.42 17.83
C SER A 194 -7.04 -12.16 16.52
N PRO A 195 -7.92 -11.62 15.65
CA PRO A 195 -8.07 -12.14 14.30
C PRO A 195 -6.90 -11.74 13.37
N PHE A 196 -5.99 -10.88 13.83
CA PHE A 196 -4.89 -10.33 13.05
C PHE A 196 -3.55 -10.86 13.56
N GLU A 197 -3.22 -12.09 13.18
CA GLU A 197 -1.93 -12.71 13.48
C GLU A 197 -1.52 -13.66 12.35
N GLN A 198 -0.28 -13.55 11.87
CA GLN A 198 0.27 -14.45 10.86
C GLN A 198 1.73 -14.81 11.22
N HIS A 199 2.13 -16.04 10.91
CA HIS A 199 3.44 -16.58 11.26
C HIS A 199 3.92 -17.54 10.17
N ILE A 200 5.23 -17.52 9.90
CA ILE A 200 5.91 -18.50 9.07
C ILE A 200 7.11 -19.02 9.87
N LYS A 201 7.09 -20.33 10.14
CA LYS A 201 8.15 -21.00 10.87
C LYS A 201 9.43 -21.07 10.04
N ASN A 202 10.57 -20.84 10.69
CA ASN A 202 11.87 -21.14 10.13
C ASN A 202 12.04 -22.65 9.95
N ASN A 203 12.15 -23.08 8.69
CA ASN A 203 12.34 -24.48 8.34
C ASN A 203 13.32 -24.58 7.16
N LYS A 204 14.44 -25.26 7.38
CA LYS A 204 15.51 -25.42 6.38
C LYS A 204 15.01 -25.97 5.04
N ASP A 205 13.98 -26.82 5.05
CA ASP A 205 13.46 -27.48 3.85
C ASP A 205 12.53 -26.56 3.02
N THR A 206 11.94 -25.52 3.63
CA THR A 206 10.94 -24.65 2.99
C THR A 206 11.32 -23.18 2.97
N ASN A 207 12.46 -22.81 3.55
CA ASN A 207 12.91 -21.43 3.63
C ASN A 207 13.19 -20.84 2.24
N LYS A 208 12.73 -19.61 2.04
CA LYS A 208 12.99 -18.84 0.81
C LYS A 208 14.40 -18.24 0.77
N TYR A 209 14.93 -17.86 1.94
CA TYR A 209 16.28 -17.35 2.08
C TYR A 209 17.17 -18.38 2.78
N GLU A 210 18.48 -18.24 2.63
CA GLU A 210 19.44 -19.15 3.27
C GLU A 210 19.42 -19.00 4.79
N GLY A 211 18.58 -19.80 5.47
CA GLY A 211 18.42 -19.79 6.92
C GLY A 211 17.38 -18.82 7.47
N TRP A 212 16.51 -18.25 6.63
CA TRP A 212 15.33 -17.47 7.05
C TRP A 212 14.09 -17.81 6.19
N PRO A 213 12.88 -17.81 6.78
CA PRO A 213 11.63 -17.96 6.03
C PRO A 213 11.34 -16.72 5.19
N GLU A 214 10.34 -16.82 4.30
CA GLU A 214 9.90 -15.66 3.54
C GLU A 214 9.20 -14.60 4.40
N VAL A 215 9.06 -13.39 3.84
CA VAL A 215 8.31 -12.31 4.48
C VAL A 215 6.87 -12.73 4.67
N VAL A 216 6.35 -12.53 5.88
CA VAL A 216 4.91 -12.67 6.16
C VAL A 216 4.26 -11.29 6.11
N GLU A 217 3.16 -11.19 5.37
CA GLU A 217 2.38 -9.96 5.24
C GLU A 217 0.98 -10.17 5.80
N MET A 218 0.42 -9.09 6.33
CA MET A 218 -0.95 -9.04 6.83
C MET A 218 -1.54 -7.66 6.61
N GLU A 219 -2.77 -7.61 6.14
CA GLU A 219 -3.55 -6.37 6.02
C GLU A 219 -4.95 -6.59 6.58
N GLY A 220 -5.59 -5.50 7.01
CA GLY A 220 -6.93 -5.60 7.58
C GLY A 220 -7.49 -4.27 8.04
N CYS A 221 -8.62 -4.38 8.74
CA CYS A 221 -9.40 -3.26 9.24
C CYS A 221 -9.65 -3.46 10.74
N ILE A 222 -9.02 -2.64 11.59
CA ILE A 222 -9.14 -2.72 13.05
C ILE A 222 -10.38 -1.94 13.48
N PRO A 223 -11.33 -2.55 14.22
CA PRO A 223 -12.47 -1.81 14.74
C PRO A 223 -12.03 -0.66 15.66
N GLN A 224 -12.54 0.54 15.42
CA GLN A 224 -12.29 1.70 16.27
C GLN A 224 -12.99 1.51 17.62
N LYS A 225 -12.26 1.75 18.72
CA LYS A 225 -12.84 1.69 20.07
C LYS A 225 -13.85 2.83 20.22
N GLN A 226 -15.08 2.48 20.58
CA GLN A 226 -16.13 3.42 20.96
C GLN A 226 -16.19 3.50 22.50
N ASP A 227 -16.78 4.58 23.01
CA ASP A 227 -17.04 4.76 24.46
C ASP A 227 -18.02 3.71 25.00
#